data_AF-A0A2U3LC07-F1
#
_entry.id   AF-A0A2U3LC07-F1
#
_cell.length_a   1.000
_cell.length_b   1.000
_cell.length_c   1.000
_cell.angle_alpha   90.00
_cell.angle_beta   90.00
_cell.angle_gamma   90.00
#
_symmetry.space_group_name_H-M   'P 1'
#
loop_
_entity.id
_entity.type
_entity.pdbx_description
1 polymer ?
#
loop_
_entity_poly.entity_id
_entity_poly.type
_entity_poly.pdbx_seq_one_letter_code
_entity_poly.pdbx_strand_id
1 'polypeptide(L)' 'MKYQLLVAAGLKPIEALRAATSTPARRFGLTDRGRIVPGALADLLLVDGDPLTNIADTLSIRTVWHRGVQLTTQE' A
#
# COMPACT_ATOMS: atom_id res chain seq x y z
N MET A 1 -8.28 -9.43 -0.50
CA MET A 1 -9.75 -9.27 -0.58
C MET A 1 -10.21 -7.80 -0.63
N LYS A 2 -9.82 -6.92 0.32
CA LYS A 2 -10.43 -5.57 0.43
C LYS A 2 -10.26 -4.67 -0.80
N TYR A 3 -9.10 -4.67 -1.46
CA TYR A 3 -8.87 -3.83 -2.67
C TYR A 3 -9.59 -4.35 -3.91
N GLN A 4 -9.70 -5.68 -4.06
CA GLN A 4 -10.43 -6.30 -5.17
C GLN A 4 -11.91 -5.91 -5.16
N LEU A 5 -12.53 -5.79 -3.98
CA LEU A 5 -13.91 -5.33 -3.85
C LEU A 5 -14.08 -3.86 -4.24
N LEU A 6 -13.09 -3.00 -3.94
CA LEU A 6 -13.11 -1.60 -4.38
C LEU A 6 -13.04 -1.50 -5.91
N VAL A 7 -12.17 -2.30 -6.55
CA VAL A 7 -12.06 -2.35 -8.01
C VAL A 7 -13.33 -2.94 -8.63
N ALA A 8 -13.90 -4.01 -8.04
CA ALA A 8 -15.18 -4.57 -8.47
C ALA A 8 -16.34 -3.56 -8.35
N ALA A 9 -16.27 -2.64 -7.38
CA ALA A 9 -17.20 -1.53 -7.23
C ALA A 9 -16.95 -0.35 -8.20
N GLY A 10 -15.96 -0.47 -9.11
CA GLY A 10 -15.73 0.49 -10.20
C GLY A 10 -14.53 1.43 -10.01
N LEU A 11 -13.76 1.30 -8.93
CA LEU A 11 -12.53 2.10 -8.76
C LEU A 11 -11.42 1.57 -9.67
N LYS A 12 -10.60 2.48 -10.21
CA LYS A 12 -9.34 2.09 -10.85
C LYS A 12 -8.38 1.52 -9.79
N PRO A 13 -7.46 0.60 -10.16
CA PRO A 13 -6.50 0.03 -9.20
C PRO A 13 -5.71 1.09 -8.43
N ILE A 14 -5.25 2.14 -9.10
CA ILE A 14 -4.56 3.28 -8.46
C ILE A 14 -5.42 3.99 -7.40
N GLU A 15 -6.73 4.08 -7.60
CA GLU A 15 -7.66 4.70 -6.65
C GLU A 15 -7.85 3.81 -5.42
N ALA A 16 -7.94 2.49 -5.62
CA ALA A 16 -7.99 1.53 -4.53
C ALA A 16 -6.72 1.56 -3.67
N LEU A 17 -5.53 1.66 -4.29
CA LEU A 17 -4.26 1.82 -3.55
C LEU A 17 -4.21 3.14 -2.78
N ARG A 18 -4.67 4.24 -3.38
CA ARG A 18 -4.73 5.56 -2.71
C ARG A 18 -5.68 5.55 -1.52
N ALA A 19 -6.82 4.86 -1.62
CA ALA A 19 -7.80 4.70 -0.54
C ALA A 19 -7.21 4.04 0.72
N ALA A 20 -6.13 3.27 0.56
CA ALA A 20 -5.44 2.60 1.66
C ALA A 20 -4.18 3.33 2.16
N THR A 21 -3.72 4.36 1.45
CA THR A 21 -2.41 5.00 1.68
C THR A 21 -2.54 6.52 1.86
N SER A 22 -2.39 7.28 0.78
CA SER A 22 -2.34 8.74 0.80
C SER A 22 -3.68 9.41 1.16
N THR A 23 -4.82 8.80 0.80
CA THR A 23 -6.15 9.36 1.09
C THR A 23 -6.45 9.39 2.60
N PRO A 24 -6.33 8.29 3.37
CA PRO A 24 -6.54 8.35 4.81
C PRO A 24 -5.49 9.23 5.50
N ALA A 25 -4.21 9.16 5.10
CA ALA A 25 -3.16 10.03 5.65
C ALA A 25 -3.53 11.52 5.53
N ARG A 26 -3.97 11.96 4.34
CA ARG A 26 -4.46 13.32 4.12
C ARG A 26 -5.70 13.63 4.96
N ARG A 27 -6.68 12.71 5.03
CA ARG A 27 -7.94 12.93 5.76
C ARG A 27 -7.71 13.14 7.26
N PHE A 28 -6.71 12.47 7.83
CA PHE A 28 -6.34 12.55 9.24
C PHE A 28 -5.21 13.55 9.53
N GLY A 29 -4.74 14.30 8.55
CA GLY A 29 -3.64 15.26 8.74
C GLY A 29 -2.28 14.62 9.05
N LEU A 30 -2.09 13.34 8.71
CA LEU A 30 -0.82 12.64 8.89
C LEU A 30 0.11 13.00 7.73
N THR A 31 1.10 13.84 8.00
CA THR A 31 2.04 14.35 6.98
C THR A 31 3.23 13.43 6.73
N ASP A 32 3.48 12.49 7.66
CA ASP A 32 4.65 11.64 7.75
C ASP A 32 4.48 10.25 7.11
N ARG A 33 3.33 9.93 6.49
CA ARG A 33 3.07 8.58 5.94
C ARG A 33 2.11 8.55 4.76
N GLY A 34 1.96 7.37 4.17
CA GLY A 34 1.04 7.11 3.05
C GLY A 34 1.56 7.56 1.68
N ARG A 35 2.82 7.99 1.59
CA ARG A 35 3.55 8.33 0.37
C ARG A 35 5.02 7.92 0.50
N ILE A 36 5.65 7.56 -0.61
CA ILE A 36 7.09 7.30 -0.67
C ILE A 36 7.78 8.61 -1.07
N VAL A 37 8.23 9.38 -0.06
CA VAL A 37 8.91 10.67 -0.23
C VAL A 37 9.96 10.85 0.87
N PRO A 38 11.04 11.63 0.66
CA PRO A 38 12.00 11.94 1.71
C PRO A 38 11.34 12.55 2.96
N GLY A 39 11.80 12.14 4.15
CA GLY A 39 11.29 12.62 5.45
C GLY A 39 10.03 11.93 5.96
N ALA A 40 9.38 11.08 5.16
CA ALA A 40 8.28 10.23 5.63
C ALA A 40 8.80 8.97 6.37
N LEU A 41 7.96 8.37 7.20
CA LEU A 41 8.20 7.05 7.78
C LEU A 41 8.41 6.03 6.67
N ALA A 42 9.46 5.23 6.80
CA ALA A 42 9.77 4.13 5.88
C ALA A 42 8.89 2.90 6.16
N ASP A 43 7.57 3.09 6.06
CA ASP A 43 6.57 2.03 6.04
C ASP A 43 6.34 1.62 4.58
N LEU A 44 6.93 0.50 4.17
CA LEU A 44 7.00 0.05 2.78
C LEU A 44 6.50 -1.38 2.64
N LEU A 45 5.88 -1.66 1.50
CA LEU A 45 5.47 -2.99 1.08
C LEU A 45 6.06 -3.27 -0.30
N LEU A 46 6.85 -4.33 -0.41
CA LEU A 46 7.29 -4.86 -1.70
C LEU A 46 6.42 -6.07 -2.05
N VAL A 47 5.88 -6.05 -3.26
CA VAL A 47 5.07 -7.13 -3.80
C VAL A 47 5.66 -7.61 -5.12
N ASP A 48 5.44 -8.88 -5.44
CA ASP A 48 5.71 -9.42 -6.78
C ASP A 48 4.48 -9.20 -7.68
N GLY A 49 4.72 -8.78 -8.93
CA GLY A 49 3.66 -8.38 -9.87
C GLY A 49 3.44 -6.86 -9.94
N ASP A 50 2.36 -6.45 -10.60
CA ASP A 50 2.00 -5.05 -10.78
C ASP A 50 0.53 -4.79 -10.34
N PRO A 51 0.33 -4.25 -9.13
CA PRO A 51 -0.97 -3.86 -8.61
C PRO A 51 -1.76 -2.85 -9.45
N LEU A 52 -1.11 -2.12 -10.37
CA LEU A 52 -1.80 -1.19 -11.28
C LEU A 52 -2.48 -1.91 -12.44
N THR A 53 -1.98 -3.09 -12.79
CA THR A 53 -2.53 -3.95 -13.83
C THR A 53 -3.44 -5.03 -13.22
N ASN A 54 -3.01 -5.67 -12.13
CA ASN A 54 -3.77 -6.66 -11.40
C ASN A 54 -3.79 -6.35 -9.89
N ILE A 55 -4.91 -5.83 -9.39
CA ILE A 55 -5.03 -5.44 -7.98
C ILE A 55 -4.82 -6.61 -7.00
N ALA A 56 -4.96 -7.87 -7.44
CA ALA A 56 -4.67 -9.05 -6.62
C ALA A 56 -3.18 -9.16 -6.22
N ASP A 57 -2.27 -8.58 -7.01
CA ASP A 57 -0.81 -8.61 -6.78
C ASP A 57 -0.43 -7.90 -5.47
N THR A 58 -1.33 -7.08 -4.90
CA THR A 58 -1.19 -6.52 -3.55
C THR A 58 -1.07 -7.57 -2.44
N LEU A 59 -1.46 -8.84 -2.71
CA LEU A 59 -1.36 -9.96 -1.78
C LEU A 59 -0.09 -10.79 -1.97
N SER A 60 0.64 -10.59 -3.08
CA SER A 60 1.90 -11.27 -3.39
C SER A 60 3.06 -10.59 -2.66
N ILE A 61 2.98 -10.52 -1.33
CA ILE A 61 3.92 -9.76 -0.50
C ILE A 61 5.27 -10.47 -0.45
N ARG A 62 6.30 -9.81 -0.95
CA ARG A 62 7.69 -10.28 -0.87
C ARG A 62 8.37 -9.84 0.42
N THR A 63 8.14 -8.59 0.85
CA THR A 63 8.75 -8.05 2.08
C THR A 63 7.95 -6.85 2.60
N VAL A 64 7.97 -6.67 3.91
CA VAL A 64 7.42 -5.52 4.61
C VAL A 64 8.54 -4.79 5.35
N TRP A 65 8.55 -3.46 5.31
CA TRP A 65 9.32 -2.63 6.22
C TRP A 65 8.37 -1.81 7.09
N HIS A 66 8.62 -1.79 8.39
CA HIS A 66 7.94 -0.90 9.31
C HIS A 66 8.96 0.05 9.92
N ARG A 67 8.78 1.36 9.70
CA ARG A 67 9.69 2.42 10.17
C ARG A 67 11.16 2.15 9.82
N GLY A 68 11.40 1.61 8.62
CA GLY A 68 12.73 1.31 8.10
C GLY A 68 13.32 -0.02 8.56
N VAL A 69 12.63 -0.75 9.45
CA VAL A 69 13.05 -2.10 9.86
C VAL A 69 12.34 -3.12 8.99
N GLN A 70 13.12 -3.97 8.32
CA GLN A 70 12.57 -5.09 7.56
C GLN A 70 11.97 -6.10 8.53
N LEU A 71 10.70 -6.44 8.32
CA LEU A 71 10.04 -7.51 9.07
C LEU A 71 10.36 -8.84 8.40
N THR A 72 10.99 -9.74 9.14
CA THR A 72 11.15 -11.13 8.72
C THR A 72 9.87 -11.88 9.03
N THR A 73 9.19 -12.38 8.01
CA THR A 73 8.09 -13.33 8.21
C THR A 73 8.70 -14.59 8.81
N GLN A 74 8.28 -14.99 10.02
CA GLN A 74 8.59 -16.33 10.51
C GLN A 74 7.82 -17.33 9.65
N GLU A 75 8.51 -18.37 9.17
CA GLU A 75 7.89 -19.52 8.49
C GLU A 75 6.94 -20.29 9.43
#